data_AF-A0A5N8WGL7-F1
#
_entry.id   AF-A0A5N8WGL7-F1
#
_cell.length_a   1.000
_cell.length_b   1.000
_cell.length_c   1.000
_cell.angle_alpha   90.00
_cell.angle_beta   90.00
_cell.angle_gamma   90.00
#
_symmetry.space_group_name_H-M   'P 1'
#
loop_
_entity.id
_entity.type
_entity.pdbx_description
1 polymer ?
#
loop_
_entity_poly.entity_id
_entity_poly.type
_entity_poly.pdbx_seq_one_letter_code
_entity_poly.pdbx_strand_id
1 'polypeptide(L)'
;FVPVQSPVVNDHERTIACLEDLAASRTELSDVRPGPLGTLDVYVFADGTTLCMTPGHRETAERLATALRSGQTPVLLGGSGVSGAYTLTFECGEENVYILADRVIASL
;
A
#
# COMPACT_ATOMS: atom_id res chain seq x y z
N PHE A 1 9.77 33.10 -14.15
CA PHE A 1 10.12 32.04 -13.20
C PHE A 1 8.99 31.01 -13.27
N VAL A 2 9.21 29.87 -13.92
CA VAL A 2 8.23 28.77 -13.91
C VAL A 2 8.70 27.82 -12.81
N PRO A 3 7.91 27.54 -11.77
CA PRO A 3 8.32 26.57 -10.78
C PRO A 3 8.41 25.21 -11.49
N VAL A 4 9.60 24.63 -11.57
CA VAL A 4 9.73 23.20 -11.87
C VAL A 4 9.11 22.50 -10.67
N GLN A 5 7.92 21.92 -10.86
CA GLN A 5 7.32 21.07 -9.84
C GLN A 5 8.31 19.95 -9.55
N SER A 6 8.78 19.87 -8.30
CA SER A 6 9.66 18.80 -7.88
C SER A 6 8.98 17.45 -8.17
N PRO A 7 9.64 16.49 -8.84
CA PRO A 7 9.03 15.21 -9.24
C PRO A 7 8.35 14.48 -8.07
N VAL A 8 8.86 14.68 -6.85
CA VAL A 8 8.33 14.15 -5.59
C VAL A 8 6.88 14.56 -5.30
N VAL A 9 6.44 15.75 -5.70
CA VAL A 9 5.05 16.22 -5.48
C VAL A 9 4.08 15.51 -6.42
N ASN A 10 4.50 15.27 -7.67
CA ASN A 10 3.70 14.56 -8.66
C ASN A 10 3.53 13.08 -8.28
N ASP A 11 4.57 12.47 -7.69
CA ASP A 11 4.50 11.10 -7.17
C ASP A 11 3.49 10.96 -6.01
N HIS A 12 3.35 12.00 -5.17
CA HIS A 12 2.41 11.98 -4.05
C HIS A 12 0.95 12.01 -4.49
N GLU A 13 0.57 12.97 -5.34
CA GLU A 13 -0.80 13.06 -5.87
C GLU A 13 -1.18 11.81 -6.66
N ARG A 14 -0.24 11.31 -7.47
CA ARG A 14 -0.44 10.09 -8.25
C ARG A 14 -0.58 8.83 -7.36
N THR A 15 0.17 8.76 -6.26
CA THR A 15 0.01 7.67 -5.28
C THR A 15 -1.34 7.74 -4.59
N ILE A 16 -1.80 8.92 -4.16
CA ILE A 16 -3.12 9.07 -3.53
C ILE A 16 -4.23 8.64 -4.48
N ALA A 17 -4.22 9.13 -5.73
CA ALA A 17 -5.21 8.74 -6.72
C ALA A 17 -5.23 7.23 -6.95
N CYS A 18 -4.06 6.59 -7.04
CA CYS A 18 -3.97 5.14 -7.17
C CYS A 18 -4.52 4.39 -5.95
N LEU A 19 -4.26 4.88 -4.72
CA LEU A 19 -4.82 4.28 -3.50
C LEU A 19 -6.35 4.44 -3.43
N GLU A 20 -6.88 5.59 -3.87
CA GLU A 20 -8.32 5.82 -3.97
C GLU A 20 -8.97 4.89 -5.00
N ASP A 21 -8.35 4.72 -6.17
CA ASP A 21 -8.82 3.82 -7.22
C ASP A 21 -8.84 2.36 -6.75
N LEU A 22 -7.75 1.87 -6.14
CA LEU A 22 -7.66 0.52 -5.57
C LEU A 22 -8.72 0.27 -4.50
N ALA A 23 -9.02 1.28 -3.68
CA ALA A 23 -10.05 1.19 -2.64
C ALA A 23 -11.46 1.18 -3.23
N ALA A 24 -11.72 2.03 -4.23
CA ALA A 24 -13.01 2.10 -4.91
C ALA A 24 -13.32 0.83 -5.71
N SER A 25 -12.32 0.25 -6.38
CA SER A 25 -12.44 -1.01 -7.12
C SER A 25 -12.48 -2.24 -6.22
N ARG A 26 -12.07 -2.10 -4.94
CA ARG A 26 -11.78 -3.21 -4.02
C ARG A 26 -10.86 -4.24 -4.68
N THR A 27 -9.80 -3.79 -5.37
CA THR A 27 -8.87 -4.71 -6.02
C THR A 27 -8.24 -5.62 -4.95
N GLU A 28 -8.29 -6.92 -5.21
CA GLU A 28 -7.73 -7.94 -4.31
C GLU A 28 -6.20 -7.87 -4.28
N LEU A 29 -5.64 -8.03 -3.10
CA LEU A 29 -4.23 -8.25 -2.89
C LEU A 29 -3.88 -9.68 -3.33
N SER A 30 -2.85 -9.83 -4.15
CA SER A 30 -2.42 -11.11 -4.71
C SER A 30 -1.09 -11.59 -4.12
N ASP A 31 -0.21 -10.68 -3.70
CA ASP A 31 1.08 -11.01 -3.11
C ASP A 31 1.54 -9.92 -2.13
N VAL A 32 2.24 -10.34 -1.07
CA VAL A 32 2.94 -9.45 -0.13
C VAL A 32 4.32 -10.01 0.12
N ARG A 33 5.33 -9.19 -0.13
CA ARG A 33 6.74 -9.51 0.05
C ARG A 33 7.34 -8.56 1.08
N PRO A 34 7.37 -8.96 2.36
CA PRO A 34 8.02 -8.17 3.39
C PRO A 34 9.53 -8.10 3.12
N GLY A 35 10.10 -6.90 3.23
CA GLY A 35 11.54 -6.70 3.07
C GLY A 35 12.35 -7.41 4.17
N PRO A 36 13.53 -7.99 3.87
CA PRO A 36 14.42 -8.46 4.92
C PRO A 36 14.85 -7.30 5.82
N LEU A 37 14.91 -7.52 7.14
CA LEU A 37 15.45 -6.55 8.11
C LEU A 37 14.77 -5.17 8.10
N GLY A 38 13.47 -5.09 7.78
CA GLY A 38 12.76 -3.81 7.72
C GLY A 38 13.19 -2.96 6.53
N THR A 39 13.52 -3.59 5.41
CA THR A 39 13.67 -2.92 4.12
C THR A 39 12.29 -2.73 3.47
N LEU A 40 12.26 -2.28 2.21
CA LEU A 40 11.03 -1.97 1.49
C LEU A 40 10.13 -3.20 1.34
N ASP A 41 8.87 -3.06 1.73
CA ASP A 41 7.84 -4.06 1.51
C ASP A 41 7.18 -3.83 0.14
N VAL A 42 6.83 -4.91 -0.55
CA VAL A 42 6.15 -4.87 -1.86
C VAL A 42 4.80 -5.57 -1.77
N TYR A 43 3.75 -4.88 -2.19
CA TYR A 43 2.38 -5.35 -2.20
C TYR A 43 1.90 -5.37 -3.65
N VAL A 44 1.39 -6.50 -4.11
CA VAL A 44 0.92 -6.70 -5.48
C VAL A 44 -0.57 -6.93 -5.46
N PHE A 45 -1.29 -6.22 -6.32
CA PHE A 45 -2.73 -6.33 -6.49
C PHE A 45 -3.07 -7.16 -7.73
N ALA A 46 -4.30 -7.65 -7.80
CA ALA A 46 -4.79 -8.52 -8.87
C ALA A 46 -4.83 -7.83 -10.24
N ASP A 47 -4.93 -6.51 -10.28
CA ASP A 47 -4.88 -5.71 -11.52
C ASP A 47 -3.43 -5.43 -12.01
N GLY A 48 -2.43 -5.92 -11.29
CA GLY A 48 -1.01 -5.71 -11.58
C GLY A 48 -0.39 -4.52 -10.85
N THR A 49 -1.19 -3.70 -10.16
CA THR A 49 -0.67 -2.59 -9.37
C THR A 49 0.29 -3.08 -8.29
N THR A 50 1.38 -2.35 -8.11
CA THR A 50 2.37 -2.58 -7.06
C THR A 50 2.48 -1.38 -6.14
N LEU A 51 2.47 -1.62 -4.83
CA LEU A 51 2.82 -0.64 -3.83
C LEU A 51 4.18 -0.99 -3.22
N CYS A 52 5.12 -0.07 -3.37
CA CYS A 52 6.43 -0.11 -2.73
C CYS A 52 6.39 0.79 -1.51
N MET A 53 6.57 0.22 -0.32
CA MET A 53 6.42 0.96 0.94
C MET A 53 7.70 0.88 1.77
N THR A 54 8.24 2.03 2.19
CA THR A 54 9.29 2.07 3.22
C THR A 54 8.70 1.58 4.54
N PRO A 55 9.52 0.88 5.35
CA PRO A 55 9.05 -0.15 6.26
C PRO A 55 7.90 0.33 7.15
N GLY A 56 6.79 -0.36 7.05
CA GLY A 56 5.73 -0.32 8.06
C GLY A 56 6.01 -1.32 9.18
N HIS A 57 5.06 -1.47 10.11
CA HIS A 57 5.12 -2.52 11.13
C HIS A 57 5.21 -3.90 10.49
N ARG A 58 6.38 -4.53 10.50
CA ARG A 58 6.66 -5.85 9.90
C ARG A 58 5.58 -6.89 10.19
N GLU A 59 5.07 -6.90 11.43
CA GLU A 59 3.99 -7.79 11.87
C GLU A 59 2.74 -7.69 10.98
N THR A 60 2.37 -6.48 10.54
CA THR A 60 1.19 -6.25 9.68
C THR A 60 1.40 -6.78 8.27
N ALA A 61 2.60 -6.62 7.71
CA ALA A 61 2.97 -7.18 6.41
C ALA A 61 3.00 -8.72 6.46
N GLU A 62 3.57 -9.29 7.52
CA GLU A 62 3.59 -10.74 7.74
C GLU A 62 2.20 -11.32 7.94
N ARG A 63 1.30 -10.58 8.62
CA ARG A 63 -0.10 -10.96 8.80
C ARG A 63 -0.84 -11.03 7.46
N LEU A 64 -0.71 -10.02 6.60
CA LEU A 64 -1.32 -10.04 5.27
C LEU A 64 -0.73 -11.14 4.38
N ALA A 65 0.59 -11.33 4.42
CA ALA A 65 1.23 -12.43 3.70
C ALA A 65 0.72 -13.81 4.20
N THR A 66 0.44 -13.95 5.50
CA THR A 66 -0.13 -15.17 6.09
C THR A 66 -1.59 -15.38 5.69
N ALA A 67 -2.37 -14.30 5.63
CA ALA A 67 -3.76 -14.33 5.17
C ALA A 67 -3.85 -14.81 3.71
N LEU A 68 -3.00 -14.27 2.83
CA LEU A 68 -2.89 -14.71 1.44
C LEU A 68 -2.53 -16.19 1.33
N ARG A 69 -1.55 -16.67 2.11
CA ARG A 69 -1.19 -18.10 2.16
C ARG A 69 -2.33 -18.98 2.69
N SER A 70 -3.22 -18.42 3.49
CA SER A 70 -4.41 -19.09 4.00
C SER A 70 -5.60 -19.05 3.02
N GLY A 71 -5.43 -18.43 1.84
CA GLY A 71 -6.44 -18.31 0.81
C GLY A 71 -7.43 -17.15 0.99
N GLN A 72 -7.14 -16.22 1.90
CA GLN A 72 -7.90 -14.97 2.00
C GLN A 72 -7.48 -14.01 0.87
N THR A 73 -8.38 -13.11 0.49
CA THR A 73 -8.14 -12.06 -0.53
C THR A 73 -8.31 -10.68 0.10
N PRO A 74 -7.27 -10.15 0.80
CA PRO A 74 -7.38 -8.83 1.42
C PRO A 74 -7.61 -7.74 0.37
N VAL A 75 -8.40 -6.72 0.70
CA VAL A 75 -8.65 -5.57 -0.18
C VAL A 75 -8.29 -4.28 0.54
N LEU A 76 -7.79 -3.29 -0.19
CA LEU A 76 -7.59 -1.95 0.35
C LEU A 76 -8.97 -1.29 0.56
N LEU A 77 -9.25 -0.80 1.76
CA LEU A 77 -10.46 -0.04 2.06
C LEU A 77 -10.27 1.47 1.93
N GLY A 78 -9.03 1.91 2.03
CA GLY A 78 -8.66 3.31 1.91
C GLY A 78 -7.22 3.54 2.33
N GLY A 79 -6.64 4.58 1.74
CA GLY A 79 -5.36 5.14 2.13
C GLY A 79 -5.49 6.63 2.32
N SER A 80 -4.86 7.18 3.36
CA SER A 80 -4.74 8.63 3.52
C SER A 80 -3.29 9.04 3.75
N GLY A 81 -2.86 10.10 3.06
CA GLY A 81 -1.58 10.75 3.27
C GLY A 81 -1.73 11.97 4.18
N VAL A 82 -0.97 12.03 5.28
CA VAL A 82 -0.87 13.22 6.14
C VAL A 82 0.60 13.54 6.36
N SER A 83 1.03 14.74 5.94
CA SER A 83 2.40 15.22 6.15
C SER A 83 3.50 14.26 5.65
N GLY A 84 3.23 13.54 4.56
CA GLY A 84 4.16 12.58 3.94
C GLY A 84 4.05 11.14 4.44
N ALA A 85 3.40 10.89 5.60
CA ALA A 85 3.10 9.55 6.07
C ALA A 85 1.77 9.06 5.50
N TYR A 86 1.63 7.74 5.38
CA TYR A 86 0.44 7.07 4.86
C TYR A 86 -0.13 6.12 5.90
N THR A 87 -1.46 6.13 6.03
CA THR A 87 -2.21 5.11 6.75
C THR A 87 -3.06 4.33 5.76
N LEU A 88 -2.87 3.02 5.69
CA LEU A 88 -3.63 2.11 4.83
C LEU A 88 -4.46 1.16 5.68
N THR A 89 -5.70 0.91 5.27
CA THR A 89 -6.57 -0.07 5.91
C THR A 89 -6.87 -1.19 4.93
N PHE A 90 -6.53 -2.42 5.31
CA PHE A 90 -6.87 -3.62 4.57
C PHE A 90 -7.97 -4.38 5.29
N GLU A 91 -9.01 -4.76 4.56
CA GLU A 91 -9.96 -5.77 5.00
C GLU A 91 -9.34 -7.15 4.78
N CYS A 92 -9.40 -8.01 5.79
CA CYS A 92 -8.81 -9.35 5.78
C CYS A 92 -9.80 -10.35 6.38
N GLY A 93 -10.85 -10.68 5.63
CA GLY A 93 -11.97 -11.47 6.14
C GLY A 93 -12.78 -10.67 7.16
N GLU A 94 -12.87 -11.15 8.41
CA GLU A 94 -13.62 -10.48 9.48
C GLU A 94 -12.80 -9.40 10.22
N GLU A 95 -11.51 -9.28 9.93
CA GLU A 95 -10.58 -8.39 10.62
C GLU A 95 -10.03 -7.32 9.69
N ASN A 96 -9.70 -6.15 10.26
CA ASN A 96 -9.00 -5.09 9.55
C ASN A 96 -7.54 -5.01 9.98
N VAL A 97 -6.64 -4.89 9.01
CA VAL A 97 -5.21 -4.66 9.21
C VAL A 97 -4.89 -3.21 8.87
N TYR A 98 -4.26 -2.50 9.80
CA TYR A 98 -3.90 -1.10 9.64
C TYR A 98 -2.38 -0.98 9.50
N ILE A 99 -1.93 -0.30 8.45
CA ILE A 99 -0.52 -0.09 8.15
C ILE A 99 -0.21 1.39 8.22
N LEU A 100 0.86 1.74 8.92
CA LEU A 100 1.48 3.06 8.88
C LEU A 100 2.78 2.94 8.08
N ALA A 101 2.96 3.80 7.08
CA ALA A 101 4.14 3.81 6.23
C ALA A 101 4.65 5.25 6.02
N ASP A 102 5.97 5.45 6.12
CA ASP A 102 6.58 6.77 5.92
C ASP A 102 6.60 7.20 4.45
N ARG A 103 6.62 6.25 3.52
CA ARG A 103 6.42 6.50 2.09
C ARG A 103 5.75 5.32 1.43
N VAL A 104 4.90 5.64 0.47
CA VAL A 104 4.26 4.71 -0.45
C VAL A 104 4.51 5.22 -1.85
N ILE A 105 4.89 4.31 -2.75
CA ILE A 105 4.99 4.56 -4.17
C ILE A 105 4.09 3.55 -4.86
N ALA A 106 3.11 4.03 -5.61
CA ALA A 106 2.24 3.20 -6.42
C ALA A 106 2.69 3.17 -7.88
N SER A 107 2.77 1.98 -8.45
CA SER A 107 3.04 1.78 -9.88
C SER A 107 2.15 0.68 -10.44
N LEU A 108 1.39 1.02 -11.47
CA LEU A 108 0.69 0.09 -12.36
C LEU A 108 1.57 -0.24 -13.56
#